data_AF-A0A445JPU6-F1
#
_entry.id   AF-A0A445JPU6-F1
#
_cell.length_a   1.000
_cell.length_b   1.000
_cell.length_c   1.000
_cell.angle_alpha   90.00
_cell.angle_beta   90.00
_cell.angle_gamma   90.00
#
_symmetry.space_group_name_H-M   'P 1'
#
loop_
_entity.id
_entity.type
_entity.pdbx_description
1 polymer ?
#
loop_
_entity_poly.entity_id
_entity_poly.type
_entity_poly.pdbx_seq_one_letter_code
_entity_poly.pdbx_strand_id
1 'polypeptide(L)'
;MAITTNPLVVGRVIGDVLEPFASSIPLRVVYNNNKEVINSGELKPSQIINPPRVEVGGDDLRTLYTLVMVDPDAPSPSDPNMREYLHWSWPWVLDMLMGLRLVTNIPATTSASFGQEVVSYESPRPTSGIHRFIFVLFRQPRRMSIPAPGWRQNFITRDFAEYYNLGLPVAAVYFNCQRQGGSGGRRLML
;
A
#
# COMPACT_ATOMS: atom_id res chain seq x y z
N MET A 1 -0.31 22.06 -23.62
CA MET A 1 0.23 21.01 -22.74
C MET A 1 -0.86 19.96 -22.57
N ALA A 2 -0.55 18.66 -22.57
CA ALA A 2 -1.54 17.64 -22.26
C ALA A 2 -1.81 17.63 -20.75
N ILE A 3 -3.08 17.69 -20.33
CA ILE A 3 -3.46 17.50 -18.93
C ILE A 3 -3.35 16.00 -18.65
N THR A 4 -2.44 15.61 -17.74
CA THR A 4 -2.32 14.21 -17.33
C THR A 4 -3.54 13.81 -16.51
N THR A 5 -4.32 12.88 -17.04
CA THR A 5 -5.50 12.31 -16.37
C THR A 5 -5.17 11.09 -15.51
N ASN A 6 -3.91 10.66 -15.46
CA ASN A 6 -3.48 9.54 -14.63
C ASN A 6 -3.57 9.93 -13.14
N PRO A 7 -4.46 9.29 -12.34
CA PRO A 7 -4.67 9.69 -10.96
C PRO A 7 -3.46 9.41 -10.06
N LEU A 8 -2.56 8.49 -10.45
CA LEU A 8 -1.30 8.27 -9.73
C LEU A 8 -0.33 9.46 -9.89
N VAL A 9 -0.40 10.20 -11.00
CA VAL A 9 0.40 11.42 -11.21
C VAL A 9 -0.26 12.61 -10.52
N VAL A 10 -1.59 12.74 -10.63
CA VAL A 10 -2.36 13.81 -9.95
C VAL A 10 -2.23 13.70 -8.41
N GLY A 11 -2.28 12.49 -7.86
CA GLY A 11 -2.04 12.19 -6.45
C GLY A 11 -0.57 12.19 -6.01
N ARG A 12 0.37 12.49 -6.92
CA ARG A 12 1.84 12.42 -6.73
C ARG A 12 2.37 11.07 -6.24
N VAL A 13 1.62 9.98 -6.39
CA VAL A 13 2.10 8.60 -6.15
C VAL A 13 3.28 8.31 -7.08
N ILE A 14 3.11 8.61 -8.38
CA ILE A 14 4.22 8.79 -9.30
C ILE A 14 4.77 10.20 -9.05
N GLY A 15 6.05 10.31 -8.72
CA GLY A 15 6.68 11.53 -8.23
C GLY A 15 7.24 11.35 -6.81
N ASP A 16 6.37 11.24 -5.80
CA ASP A 16 6.80 11.11 -4.40
C ASP A 16 7.36 9.71 -4.09
N VAL A 17 6.72 8.64 -4.59
CA VAL A 17 7.03 7.24 -4.21
C VAL A 17 7.51 6.41 -5.40
N LEU A 18 6.79 6.48 -6.52
CA LEU A 18 7.06 5.67 -7.71
C LEU A 18 7.67 6.51 -8.83
N GLU A 19 8.45 5.85 -9.68
CA GLU A 19 8.81 6.37 -11.00
C GLU A 19 7.66 6.16 -11.99
N PRO A 20 7.64 6.85 -13.16
CA PRO A 20 6.66 6.59 -14.20
C PRO A 20 6.75 5.14 -14.72
N PHE A 21 5.64 4.40 -14.63
CA PHE A 21 5.54 3.02 -15.10
C PHE A 21 4.25 2.82 -15.93
N ALA A 22 4.22 1.75 -16.74
CA ALA A 22 3.02 1.31 -17.44
C ALA A 22 2.33 0.19 -16.64
N SER A 23 1.08 0.41 -16.22
CA SER A 23 0.30 -0.62 -15.52
C SER A 23 -0.02 -1.76 -16.50
N SER A 24 0.44 -2.97 -16.19
CA SER A 24 0.36 -4.15 -17.07
C SER A 24 -0.38 -5.34 -16.44
N ILE A 25 -0.57 -5.35 -15.12
CA ILE A 25 -1.26 -6.42 -14.39
C ILE A 25 -2.50 -5.86 -13.68
N PRO A 26 -3.67 -6.53 -13.76
CA PRO A 26 -4.82 -6.21 -12.92
C PRO A 26 -4.47 -6.40 -11.43
N LEU A 27 -4.62 -5.34 -10.64
CA LEU A 27 -4.52 -5.35 -9.18
C LEU A 27 -5.84 -4.84 -8.61
N ARG A 28 -6.47 -5.64 -7.76
CA ARG A 28 -7.76 -5.30 -7.16
C ARG A 28 -7.71 -5.50 -5.64
N VAL A 29 -8.08 -4.46 -4.91
CA VAL A 29 -7.94 -4.40 -3.44
C VAL A 29 -9.30 -4.06 -2.85
N VAL A 30 -9.83 -4.92 -1.97
CA VAL A 30 -11.21 -4.83 -1.46
C VAL A 30 -11.25 -4.99 0.05
N TYR A 31 -11.65 -3.93 0.75
CA TYR A 31 -11.93 -3.94 2.19
C TYR A 31 -13.33 -4.48 2.51
N ASN A 32 -13.57 -4.75 3.79
CA ASN A 32 -14.85 -5.27 4.30
C ASN A 32 -16.07 -4.46 3.81
N ASN A 33 -17.20 -5.16 3.70
CA ASN A 33 -18.44 -4.68 3.05
C ASN A 33 -18.25 -4.33 1.56
N ASN A 34 -17.40 -5.11 0.86
CA ASN A 34 -17.09 -4.97 -0.57
C ASN A 34 -16.61 -3.55 -0.98
N LYS A 35 -15.86 -2.88 -0.09
CA LYS A 35 -15.30 -1.55 -0.35
C LYS A 35 -14.00 -1.66 -1.16
N GLU A 36 -14.15 -1.63 -2.47
CA GLU A 36 -13.03 -1.60 -3.42
C GLU A 36 -12.24 -0.29 -3.32
N VAL A 37 -10.91 -0.40 -3.33
CA VAL A 37 -9.97 0.72 -3.36
C VAL A 37 -9.91 1.28 -4.78
N ILE A 38 -10.33 2.53 -4.93
CA ILE A 38 -10.28 3.28 -6.18
C ILE A 38 -9.33 4.45 -5.98
N ASN A 39 -8.45 4.69 -6.95
CA ASN A 39 -7.50 5.80 -6.92
C ASN A 39 -8.17 7.14 -6.54
N SER A 40 -7.54 7.89 -5.64
CA SER A 40 -8.05 9.13 -5.03
C SER A 40 -9.29 9.00 -4.11
N GLY A 41 -9.90 7.82 -3.99
CA GLY A 41 -11.07 7.60 -3.12
C GLY A 41 -10.73 7.71 -1.63
N GLU A 42 -11.72 8.06 -0.80
CA GLU A 42 -11.55 8.16 0.66
C GLU A 42 -12.06 6.91 1.39
N LEU A 43 -11.24 6.36 2.29
CA LEU A 43 -11.65 5.35 3.27
C LEU A 43 -11.41 5.86 4.69
N LYS A 44 -12.36 5.62 5.58
CA LYS A 44 -12.23 5.99 7.01
C LYS A 44 -11.44 4.92 7.78
N PRO A 45 -10.71 5.27 8.86
CA PRO A 45 -10.01 4.31 9.72
C PRO A 45 -10.89 3.12 10.15
N SER A 46 -12.17 3.35 10.46
CA SER A 46 -13.11 2.29 10.83
C SER A 46 -13.50 1.32 9.70
N GLN A 47 -13.10 1.57 8.46
CA GLN A 47 -13.35 0.73 7.28
C GLN A 47 -12.12 -0.11 6.90
N ILE A 48 -10.97 0.19 7.51
CA ILE A 48 -9.64 -0.36 7.18
C ILE A 48 -8.91 -0.90 8.43
N ILE A 49 -9.67 -1.19 9.50
CA ILE A 49 -9.18 -1.84 10.73
C ILE A 49 -8.60 -3.22 10.38
N ASN A 50 -9.37 -3.98 9.61
CA ASN A 50 -8.97 -5.26 9.04
C ASN A 50 -8.35 -5.01 7.66
N PRO A 51 -7.43 -5.88 7.20
CA PRO A 51 -6.82 -5.81 5.88
C PRO A 51 -7.82 -6.00 4.74
N PRO A 52 -7.45 -5.58 3.51
CA PRO A 52 -8.22 -5.89 2.32
C PRO A 52 -7.93 -7.31 1.81
N ARG A 53 -8.91 -7.90 1.12
CA ARG A 53 -8.64 -8.97 0.15
C ARG A 53 -7.95 -8.34 -1.06
N VAL A 54 -6.80 -8.88 -1.45
CA VAL A 54 -6.08 -8.45 -2.65
C VAL A 54 -6.06 -9.56 -3.68
N GLU A 55 -6.51 -9.25 -4.89
CA GLU A 55 -6.61 -10.10 -6.07
C GLU A 55 -5.59 -9.62 -7.12
N VAL A 56 -4.85 -10.54 -7.73
CA VAL A 56 -3.75 -10.26 -8.68
C VAL A 56 -3.95 -11.05 -9.96
N GLY A 57 -3.94 -10.37 -11.11
CA GLY A 57 -4.09 -10.96 -12.44
C GLY A 57 -2.79 -11.53 -13.03
N GLY A 58 -2.65 -11.40 -14.35
CA GLY A 58 -1.58 -12.03 -15.14
C GLY A 58 -1.93 -13.46 -15.58
N ASP A 59 -1.12 -14.04 -16.47
CA ASP A 59 -1.54 -15.18 -17.31
C ASP A 59 -0.79 -16.49 -17.02
N ASP A 60 0.19 -16.48 -16.12
CA ASP A 60 1.09 -17.60 -15.83
C ASP A 60 1.31 -17.79 -14.33
N LEU A 61 0.84 -18.92 -13.78
CA LEU A 61 0.99 -19.32 -12.37
C LEU A 61 2.46 -19.44 -11.90
N ARG A 62 3.44 -19.55 -12.81
CA ARG A 62 4.87 -19.57 -12.47
C ARG A 62 5.41 -18.16 -12.22
N THR A 63 4.74 -17.13 -12.71
CA THR A 63 5.05 -15.73 -12.42
C THR A 63 4.59 -15.40 -11.01
N LEU A 64 5.51 -14.83 -10.23
CA LEU A 64 5.32 -14.47 -8.83
C LEU A 64 5.39 -12.95 -8.65
N TYR A 65 4.64 -12.42 -7.69
CA TYR A 65 4.60 -11.00 -7.36
C TYR A 65 4.89 -10.71 -5.88
N THR A 66 5.45 -9.53 -5.64
CA THR A 66 5.55 -8.88 -4.33
C THR A 66 4.52 -7.75 -4.26
N LEU A 67 3.73 -7.70 -3.18
CA LEU A 67 2.85 -6.57 -2.88
C LEU A 67 3.38 -5.82 -1.65
N VAL A 68 3.55 -4.50 -1.79
CA VAL A 68 3.95 -3.58 -0.73
C VAL A 68 2.78 -2.62 -0.43
N MET A 69 2.56 -2.29 0.84
CA MET A 69 1.64 -1.23 1.27
C MET A 69 2.39 -0.17 2.09
N VAL A 70 2.38 1.08 1.62
CA VAL A 70 3.15 2.19 2.22
C VAL A 70 2.30 3.42 2.55
N ASP A 71 2.76 4.15 3.57
CA ASP A 71 2.32 5.50 3.93
C ASP A 71 3.47 6.49 3.66
N PRO A 72 3.42 7.26 2.56
CA PRO A 72 4.36 8.29 2.22
C PRO A 72 3.79 9.66 2.64
N ASP A 73 3.15 9.74 3.80
CA ASP A 73 2.63 10.97 4.40
C ASP A 73 2.83 11.01 5.93
N ALA A 74 3.53 10.02 6.51
CA ALA A 74 3.84 9.98 7.93
C ALA A 74 5.03 10.88 8.34
N PRO A 75 5.01 11.50 9.54
CA PRO A 75 3.90 11.52 10.52
C PRO A 75 2.79 12.52 10.14
N SER A 76 3.03 13.45 9.20
CA SER A 76 2.00 14.28 8.59
C SER A 76 2.39 14.68 7.15
N PRO A 77 1.43 14.93 6.24
CA PRO A 77 1.74 15.35 4.86
C PRO A 77 2.54 16.66 4.77
N SER A 78 2.47 17.48 5.81
CA SER A 78 3.11 18.80 5.93
C SER A 78 4.50 18.76 6.57
N ASP A 79 4.77 17.77 7.42
CA ASP A 79 6.08 17.54 8.04
C ASP A 79 6.39 16.03 7.96
N PRO A 80 7.02 15.57 6.87
CA PRO A 80 7.04 14.16 6.46
C PRO A 80 8.28 13.37 6.93
N ASN A 81 8.85 13.71 8.09
CA ASN A 81 10.17 13.24 8.53
C ASN A 81 10.25 11.75 8.95
N MET A 82 9.28 10.91 8.57
CA MET A 82 9.30 9.46 8.75
C MET A 82 8.99 8.68 7.46
N ARG A 83 8.84 9.36 6.30
CA ARG A 83 8.51 8.73 5.01
C ARG A 83 9.62 7.78 4.52
N GLU A 84 9.30 6.65 3.92
CA GLU A 84 7.99 5.96 3.93
C GLU A 84 7.87 5.18 5.24
N TYR A 85 6.73 5.31 5.94
CA TYR A 85 6.58 4.68 7.26
C TYR A 85 5.84 3.34 7.12
N LEU A 86 6.63 2.26 7.06
CA LEU A 86 6.16 0.98 7.57
C LEU A 86 5.95 1.18 9.10
N HIS A 87 4.87 0.64 9.68
CA HIS A 87 4.61 0.79 11.13
C HIS A 87 4.96 -0.49 11.90
N TRP A 88 5.39 -0.40 13.16
CA TRP A 88 5.28 -1.48 14.15
C TRP A 88 5.53 -1.02 15.60
N SER A 89 4.92 -1.71 16.57
CA SER A 89 5.42 -1.82 17.95
C SER A 89 5.12 -3.21 18.55
N TRP A 90 6.07 -3.78 19.30
CA TRP A 90 5.96 -5.06 20.06
C TRP A 90 5.49 -4.79 21.50
N PRO A 91 5.26 -5.82 22.37
CA PRO A 91 4.69 -7.18 22.20
C PRO A 91 3.35 -7.31 23.02
N TRP A 92 2.49 -8.34 22.96
CA TRP A 92 2.62 -9.80 22.80
C TRP A 92 1.30 -10.44 22.28
N VAL A 93 1.40 -11.62 21.65
CA VAL A 93 0.52 -12.83 21.72
C VAL A 93 -1.01 -12.74 21.46
N LEU A 94 -1.50 -13.75 20.71
CA LEU A 94 -2.91 -14.14 20.52
C LEU A 94 -3.82 -13.16 19.77
N ASP A 95 -3.48 -12.90 18.50
CA ASP A 95 -4.39 -13.34 17.42
C ASP A 95 -3.58 -13.75 16.18
N MET A 96 -3.93 -14.87 15.52
CA MET A 96 -3.14 -15.46 14.41
C MET A 96 -3.94 -15.45 13.10
N LEU A 97 -4.47 -14.28 12.75
CA LEU A 97 -5.10 -13.97 11.47
C LEU A 97 -4.74 -12.55 11.04
N MET A 98 -4.97 -12.23 9.76
CA MET A 98 -4.84 -10.88 9.15
C MET A 98 -3.39 -10.41 8.84
N GLY A 99 -2.81 -10.87 7.71
CA GLY A 99 -1.80 -10.11 6.94
C GLY A 99 -2.41 -8.82 6.34
N LEU A 100 -1.82 -7.89 5.58
CA LEU A 100 -0.60 -7.79 4.78
C LEU A 100 -0.09 -6.33 4.79
N ARG A 101 1.21 -6.10 5.01
CA ARG A 101 1.94 -4.86 4.62
C ARG A 101 3.08 -5.13 3.62
N LEU A 102 3.71 -6.31 3.69
CA LEU A 102 4.59 -6.86 2.65
C LEU A 102 4.32 -8.36 2.55
N VAL A 103 3.87 -8.80 1.39
CA VAL A 103 3.79 -10.22 1.01
C VAL A 103 4.58 -10.42 -0.28
N THR A 104 5.27 -11.56 -0.34
CA THR A 104 6.06 -12.00 -1.49
C THR A 104 5.48 -13.30 -2.06
N ASN A 105 5.98 -13.71 -3.21
CA ASN A 105 5.71 -14.99 -3.84
C ASN A 105 4.22 -15.25 -4.11
N ILE A 106 3.42 -14.20 -4.35
CA ILE A 106 2.00 -14.30 -4.76
C ILE A 106 1.97 -14.87 -6.18
N PRO A 107 1.34 -16.03 -6.45
CA PRO A 107 1.15 -16.51 -7.82
C PRO A 107 0.22 -15.60 -8.62
N ALA A 108 0.48 -15.43 -9.92
CA ALA A 108 -0.47 -14.81 -10.85
C ALA A 108 -1.86 -15.48 -10.79
N THR A 109 -2.93 -14.77 -11.18
CA THR A 109 -4.35 -15.20 -11.09
C THR A 109 -4.90 -15.49 -9.68
N THR A 110 -4.11 -15.33 -8.61
CA THR A 110 -4.54 -15.66 -7.24
C THR A 110 -4.72 -14.42 -6.36
N SER A 111 -5.03 -14.62 -5.08
CA SER A 111 -5.03 -13.57 -4.06
C SER A 111 -3.76 -13.57 -3.22
N ALA A 112 -3.42 -12.43 -2.61
CA ALA A 112 -2.22 -12.30 -1.79
C ALA A 112 -2.15 -13.25 -0.57
N SER A 113 -3.29 -13.86 -0.19
CA SER A 113 -3.37 -14.98 0.78
C SER A 113 -2.66 -16.27 0.35
N PHE A 114 -2.27 -16.40 -0.93
CA PHE A 114 -1.44 -17.50 -1.45
C PHE A 114 0.06 -17.14 -1.49
N GLY A 115 0.42 -15.89 -1.15
CA GLY A 115 1.80 -15.48 -0.98
C GLY A 115 2.34 -15.78 0.42
N GLN A 116 3.64 -15.52 0.60
CA GLN A 116 4.32 -15.56 1.89
C GLN A 116 4.30 -14.17 2.52
N GLU A 117 3.72 -14.05 3.71
CA GLU A 117 3.85 -12.84 4.51
C GLU A 117 5.27 -12.66 5.04
N VAL A 118 5.76 -11.43 4.88
CA VAL A 118 7.03 -10.94 5.42
C VAL A 118 6.79 -9.85 6.46
N VAL A 119 5.75 -9.03 6.26
CA VAL A 119 5.36 -7.93 7.17
C VAL A 119 3.85 -7.90 7.29
N SER A 120 3.32 -8.20 8.47
CA SER A 120 1.89 -8.17 8.79
C SER A 120 1.28 -6.76 8.77
N TYR A 121 -0.03 -6.69 8.56
CA TYR A 121 -0.78 -5.44 8.53
C TYR A 121 -0.68 -4.68 9.85
N GLU A 122 -0.79 -3.36 9.75
CA GLU A 122 -1.17 -2.53 10.88
C GLU A 122 -2.15 -1.50 10.36
N SER A 123 -3.37 -1.51 10.92
CA SER A 123 -4.49 -0.64 10.56
C SER A 123 -4.02 0.83 10.44
N PRO A 124 -4.26 1.52 9.32
CA PRO A 124 -4.00 2.95 9.19
C PRO A 124 -4.66 3.78 10.30
N ARG A 125 -3.85 4.57 11.01
CA ARG A 125 -4.29 5.45 12.12
C ARG A 125 -3.74 6.88 11.96
N PRO A 126 -3.98 7.57 10.83
CA PRO A 126 -3.51 8.94 10.63
C PRO A 126 -4.08 9.88 11.70
N THR A 127 -3.21 10.66 12.33
CA THR A 127 -3.55 11.56 13.45
C THR A 127 -3.76 13.00 13.00
N SER A 128 -3.10 13.42 11.92
CA SER A 128 -3.15 14.77 11.34
C SER A 128 -3.15 14.70 9.80
N GLY A 129 -3.75 15.68 9.13
CA GLY A 129 -3.81 15.74 7.67
C GLY A 129 -4.61 14.60 7.00
N ILE A 130 -4.36 14.41 5.70
CA ILE A 130 -4.91 13.34 4.87
C ILE A 130 -3.71 12.57 4.29
N HIS A 131 -3.59 11.30 4.64
CA HIS A 131 -2.51 10.41 4.19
C HIS A 131 -2.96 9.57 3.00
N ARG A 132 -2.04 9.31 2.07
CA ARG A 132 -2.21 8.37 0.95
C ARG A 132 -1.73 6.99 1.37
N PHE A 133 -2.60 5.98 1.31
CA PHE A 133 -2.19 4.58 1.52
C PHE A 133 -2.11 3.90 0.16
N ILE A 134 -0.88 3.54 -0.24
CA ILE A 134 -0.57 3.07 -1.59
C ILE A 134 -0.24 1.59 -1.55
N PHE A 135 -0.90 0.81 -2.39
CA PHE A 135 -0.51 -0.56 -2.73
C PHE A 135 0.30 -0.55 -4.02
N VAL A 136 1.46 -1.22 -4.00
CA VAL A 136 2.39 -1.32 -5.14
C VAL A 136 2.66 -2.79 -5.40
N LEU A 137 2.44 -3.25 -6.64
CA LEU A 137 2.68 -4.62 -7.07
C LEU A 137 3.91 -4.66 -8.00
N PHE A 138 4.86 -5.53 -7.68
CA PHE A 138 6.07 -5.78 -8.45
C PHE A 138 6.14 -7.22 -8.93
N ARG A 139 6.62 -7.45 -10.16
CA ARG A 139 6.91 -8.80 -10.67
C ARG A 139 8.26 -9.26 -10.12
N GLN A 140 8.33 -10.46 -9.56
CA GLN A 140 9.59 -11.05 -9.14
C GLN A 140 10.29 -11.74 -10.33
N PRO A 141 11.64 -11.66 -10.43
CA PRO A 141 12.40 -12.41 -11.43
C PRO A 141 12.46 -13.93 -11.14
N ARG A 142 12.18 -14.34 -9.89
CA ARG A 142 12.15 -15.73 -9.40
C ARG A 142 11.40 -15.81 -8.07
N ARG A 143 11.22 -17.01 -7.50
CA ARG A 143 10.84 -17.15 -6.07
C ARG A 143 11.97 -16.58 -5.20
N MET A 144 11.62 -15.80 -4.19
CA MET A 144 12.59 -15.09 -3.32
C MET A 144 12.24 -15.28 -1.85
N SER A 145 13.26 -15.28 -0.99
CA SER A 145 13.08 -15.15 0.46
C SER A 145 13.51 -13.75 0.85
N ILE A 146 12.55 -12.84 0.99
CA ILE A 146 12.79 -11.48 1.47
C ILE A 146 12.60 -11.49 2.99
N PRO A 147 13.63 -11.17 3.80
CA PRO A 147 13.46 -11.02 5.24
C PRO A 147 12.66 -9.75 5.57
N ALA A 148 12.01 -9.73 6.73
CA ALA A 148 11.42 -8.51 7.26
C ALA A 148 12.53 -7.46 7.49
N PRO A 149 12.36 -6.20 7.04
CA PRO A 149 13.34 -5.16 7.33
C PRO A 149 13.38 -4.89 8.84
N GLY A 150 14.59 -4.77 9.40
CA GLY A 150 14.81 -4.61 10.85
C GLY A 150 14.38 -3.25 11.41
N TRP A 151 14.14 -2.29 10.53
CA TRP A 151 13.56 -0.96 10.78
C TRP A 151 12.41 -0.73 9.80
N ARG A 152 11.53 0.21 10.13
CA ARG A 152 10.23 0.35 9.47
C ARG A 152 9.93 1.79 9.01
N GLN A 153 10.38 2.77 9.77
CA GLN A 153 10.62 4.14 9.30
C GLN A 153 11.67 4.20 8.19
N ASN A 154 11.55 5.22 7.34
CA ASN A 154 12.49 5.48 6.24
C ASN A 154 12.65 4.27 5.30
N PHE A 155 11.57 3.50 5.12
CA PHE A 155 11.47 2.60 3.97
C PHE A 155 11.44 3.46 2.71
N ILE A 156 12.01 2.96 1.61
CA ILE A 156 11.93 3.62 0.30
C ILE A 156 11.57 2.55 -0.71
N THR A 157 10.41 2.69 -1.35
CA THR A 157 9.86 1.67 -2.27
C THR A 157 10.77 1.47 -3.49
N ARG A 158 11.53 2.50 -3.89
CA ARG A 158 12.50 2.46 -4.99
C ARG A 158 13.73 1.62 -4.62
N ASP A 159 14.42 1.97 -3.54
CA ASP A 159 15.59 1.27 -3.02
C ASP A 159 15.29 -0.22 -2.75
N PHE A 160 14.09 -0.52 -2.21
CA PHE A 160 13.60 -1.88 -2.05
C PHE A 160 13.44 -2.62 -3.39
N ALA A 161 12.89 -1.96 -4.41
CA ALA A 161 12.70 -2.55 -5.73
C ALA A 161 14.03 -2.75 -6.49
N GLU A 162 15.01 -1.86 -6.30
CA GLU A 162 16.36 -2.01 -6.84
C GLU A 162 17.11 -3.14 -6.13
N TYR A 163 17.18 -3.12 -4.79
CA TYR A 163 17.92 -4.09 -3.98
C TYR A 163 17.46 -5.55 -4.20
N TYR A 164 16.16 -5.77 -4.39
CA TYR A 164 15.60 -7.09 -4.70
C TYR A 164 15.44 -7.37 -6.20
N ASN A 165 15.94 -6.50 -7.09
CA ASN A 165 15.86 -6.60 -8.55
C ASN A 165 14.41 -6.88 -9.03
N LEU A 166 13.46 -6.14 -8.47
CA LEU A 166 12.04 -6.17 -8.82
C LEU A 166 11.72 -5.30 -10.05
N GLY A 167 12.55 -4.29 -10.33
CA GLY A 167 12.34 -3.35 -11.43
C GLY A 167 11.15 -2.42 -11.19
N LEU A 168 10.56 -1.91 -12.28
CA LEU A 168 9.40 -1.02 -12.20
C LEU A 168 8.13 -1.76 -11.70
N PRO A 169 7.19 -1.06 -11.03
CA PRO A 169 5.89 -1.61 -10.69
C PRO A 169 5.13 -2.11 -11.93
N VAL A 170 4.33 -3.17 -11.74
CA VAL A 170 3.38 -3.66 -12.76
C VAL A 170 1.95 -3.17 -12.52
N ALA A 171 1.66 -2.72 -11.30
CA ALA A 171 0.40 -2.07 -10.92
C ALA A 171 0.59 -1.25 -9.64
N ALA A 172 -0.21 -0.20 -9.47
CA ALA A 172 -0.36 0.48 -8.19
C ALA A 172 -1.77 1.08 -8.05
N VAL A 173 -2.28 1.13 -6.81
CA VAL A 173 -3.56 1.76 -6.47
C VAL A 173 -3.48 2.39 -5.08
N TYR A 174 -4.11 3.54 -4.86
CA TYR A 174 -4.09 4.21 -3.55
C TYR A 174 -5.47 4.72 -3.10
N PHE A 175 -5.63 4.88 -1.79
CA PHE A 175 -6.74 5.62 -1.19
C PHE A 175 -6.24 6.72 -0.26
N ASN A 176 -7.09 7.71 -0.01
CA ASN A 176 -6.89 8.77 0.97
C ASN A 176 -7.55 8.38 2.30
N CYS A 177 -6.90 8.68 3.43
CA CYS A 177 -7.45 8.46 4.76
C CYS A 177 -7.03 9.59 5.72
N GLN A 178 -7.96 10.02 6.57
CA GLN A 178 -7.74 10.99 7.64
C GLN A 178 -8.28 10.44 8.96
N ARG A 179 -7.96 11.09 10.08
CA ARG A 179 -8.46 10.74 11.42
C ARG A 179 -10.00 10.57 11.41
N GLN A 180 -10.54 9.59 12.12
CA GLN A 180 -11.95 9.15 12.04
C GLN A 180 -13.02 10.25 12.11
N GLY A 181 -12.82 11.31 12.92
CA GLY A 181 -13.73 12.45 13.04
C GLY A 181 -13.52 13.57 12.01
N GLY A 182 -12.52 13.43 11.14
CA GLY A 182 -12.05 14.43 10.20
C GLY A 182 -11.34 15.63 10.83
N SER A 183 -10.87 16.50 9.95
CA SER A 183 -10.55 17.92 10.24
C SER A 183 -11.34 18.90 9.34
N GLY A 184 -11.98 18.39 8.28
CA GLY A 184 -12.72 19.18 7.29
C GLY A 184 -14.16 19.48 7.71
N GLY A 185 -14.36 20.49 8.56
CA GLY A 185 -15.70 20.99 8.87
C GLY A 185 -15.68 22.21 9.78
N ARG A 186 -16.03 23.39 9.24
CA ARG A 186 -16.40 24.54 10.08
C ARG A 186 -17.66 24.16 10.85
N ARG A 187 -17.55 24.01 12.18
CA ARG A 187 -18.70 23.89 13.07
C ARG A 187 -19.42 25.24 13.12
N LEU A 188 -20.27 25.48 12.13
CA LEU A 188 -21.35 26.46 12.22
C LEU A 188 -22.24 26.02 13.40
N MET A 189 -22.04 26.66 14.54
CA MET A 189 -23.05 26.66 15.59
C MET A 189 -24.17 27.57 15.11
N LEU A 190 -25.30 26.95 14.83
CA LEU A 190 -26.63 27.58 14.78
C LEU A 190 -27.35 27.18 16.08
#